data_AF-A0A2D6ASC0-F1
#
_entry.id   AF-A0A2D6ASC0-F1
#
_cell.length_a   1.000
_cell.length_b   1.000
_cell.length_c   1.000
_cell.angle_alpha   90.00
_cell.angle_beta   90.00
_cell.angle_gamma   90.00
#
_symmetry.space_group_name_H-M   'P 1'
#
loop_
_entity.id
_entity.type
_entity.pdbx_description
1 polymer ?
#
loop_
_entity_poly.entity_id
_entity_poly.type
_entity_poly.pdbx_seq_one_letter_code
_entity_poly.pdbx_strand_id
1 'polypeptide(L)'
;MGWMQSIFSGGKEKEHVTKLAQIAQAQNAFDPEELQILMREMNYTPAVKTASQSDLEKYRMKLPQEAREKFSVVFYLVNKLMMNGALSDKKEVLIQKMILGLELSREKAIELVSFLKMNIRNGLSEEDSFNRLGYLLERAKYA
;
A
#
# COMPACT_ATOMS: atom_id res chain seq x y z
N MET A 1 11.31 -1.46 -31.54
CA MET A 1 10.33 -1.59 -30.43
C MET A 1 11.09 -1.94 -29.16
N GLY A 2 10.76 -1.34 -28.02
CA GLY A 2 11.13 -1.89 -26.71
C GLY A 2 12.00 -1.06 -25.78
N TRP A 3 11.93 0.28 -25.76
CA TRP A 3 12.61 1.08 -24.72
C TRP A 3 11.82 2.35 -24.41
N MET A 4 10.68 2.26 -23.70
CA MET A 4 10.03 3.45 -23.09
C MET A 4 8.88 3.17 -22.11
N GLN A 5 8.97 2.18 -21.22
CA GLN A 5 7.96 1.98 -20.17
C GLN A 5 8.56 1.47 -18.86
N SER A 6 9.38 2.27 -18.16
CA SER A 6 9.71 1.96 -16.75
C SER A 6 10.22 3.15 -15.94
N ILE A 7 9.68 4.36 -16.17
CA ILE A 7 10.11 5.57 -15.43
C ILE A 7 8.93 6.32 -14.76
N PHE A 8 7.69 5.85 -14.94
CA PHE A 8 6.49 6.55 -14.43
C PHE A 8 5.65 5.75 -13.41
N SER A 9 6.03 4.52 -13.04
CA SER A 9 5.34 3.68 -12.04
C SER A 9 5.65 4.04 -10.57
N GLY A 10 6.06 5.28 -10.30
CA GLY A 10 6.17 5.79 -8.94
C GLY A 10 5.11 6.84 -8.61
N GLY A 11 4.51 7.47 -9.63
CA GLY A 11 3.58 8.57 -9.45
C GLY A 11 2.20 8.09 -9.01
N LYS A 12 1.67 7.05 -9.66
CA LYS A 12 0.32 6.54 -9.41
C LYS A 12 0.23 5.83 -8.06
N GLU A 13 1.22 5.00 -7.76
CA GLU A 13 1.35 4.22 -6.54
C GLU A 13 1.47 5.15 -5.34
N LYS A 14 2.31 6.19 -5.45
CA LYS A 14 2.40 7.25 -4.43
C LYS A 14 1.08 7.99 -4.24
N GLU A 15 0.36 8.28 -5.31
CA GLU A 15 -0.97 8.91 -5.23
C GLU A 15 -1.98 8.00 -4.51
N HIS A 16 -2.01 6.71 -4.84
CA HIS A 16 -2.87 5.73 -4.17
C HIS A 16 -2.50 5.57 -2.68
N VAL A 17 -1.22 5.48 -2.35
CA VAL A 17 -0.74 5.45 -0.95
C VAL A 17 -1.18 6.71 -0.21
N THR A 18 -1.11 7.88 -0.85
CA THR A 18 -1.55 9.14 -0.24
C THR A 18 -3.05 9.12 0.07
N LYS A 19 -3.87 8.60 -0.85
CA LYS A 19 -5.31 8.42 -0.64
C LYS A 19 -5.60 7.41 0.47
N LEU A 20 -4.88 6.28 0.52
CA LEU A 20 -5.00 5.30 1.61
C LEU A 20 -4.67 5.93 2.96
N ALA A 21 -3.59 6.73 3.04
CA ALA A 21 -3.22 7.45 4.25
C ALA A 21 -4.30 8.47 4.66
N GLN A 22 -4.87 9.22 3.70
CA GLN A 22 -5.97 10.15 3.97
C GLN A 22 -7.23 9.44 4.48
N ILE A 23 -7.58 8.29 3.92
CA ILE A 23 -8.71 7.47 4.37
C ILE A 23 -8.46 6.97 5.80
N ALA A 24 -7.31 6.37 6.05
CA ALA A 24 -6.95 5.82 7.36
C ALA A 24 -6.83 6.92 8.42
N GLN A 25 -6.29 8.10 8.08
CA GLN A 25 -6.22 9.25 8.98
C GLN A 25 -7.63 9.74 9.37
N ALA A 26 -8.54 9.89 8.39
CA ALA A 26 -9.91 10.33 8.68
C ALA A 26 -10.69 9.33 9.54
N GLN A 27 -10.31 8.06 9.52
CA GLN A 27 -10.84 7.00 10.37
C GLN A 27 -10.15 6.91 11.74
N ASN A 28 -9.21 7.81 12.06
CA ASN A 28 -8.37 7.79 13.26
C ASN A 28 -7.63 6.46 13.45
N ALA A 29 -7.21 5.81 12.35
CA ALA A 29 -6.53 4.52 12.41
C ALA A 29 -5.06 4.64 12.87
N PHE A 30 -4.46 5.82 12.74
CA PHE A 30 -3.06 6.05 13.05
C PHE A 30 -2.86 6.62 14.45
N ASP A 31 -1.86 6.09 15.15
CA ASP A 31 -1.30 6.75 16.32
C ASP A 31 -0.28 7.84 15.94
N PRO A 32 0.12 8.71 16.88
CA PRO A 32 1.05 9.81 16.57
C PRO A 32 2.41 9.36 16.02
N GLU A 33 2.92 8.19 16.42
CA GLU A 33 4.19 7.66 15.94
C GLU A 33 4.08 7.16 14.50
N GLU A 34 2.98 6.49 14.17
CA GLU A 34 2.66 6.04 12.81
C GLU A 34 2.55 7.22 11.83
N LEU A 35 1.93 8.32 12.27
CA LEU A 35 1.88 9.55 11.48
C LEU A 35 3.29 10.12 11.25
N GLN A 36 4.16 10.12 12.25
CA GLN A 36 5.53 10.59 12.09
C GLN A 36 6.33 9.72 11.10
N ILE A 37 6.12 8.39 11.11
CA ILE A 37 6.74 7.49 10.12
C ILE A 37 6.28 7.88 8.71
N LEU A 38 4.97 8.06 8.48
CA LEU A 38 4.46 8.48 7.18
C LEU A 38 5.03 9.83 6.72
N MET A 39 5.10 10.81 7.63
CA MET A 39 5.65 12.13 7.32
C MET A 39 7.12 12.04 6.92
N ARG A 40 7.93 11.29 7.68
CA ARG A 40 9.38 11.20 7.50
C ARG A 40 9.78 10.35 6.31
N GLU A 41 9.15 9.19 6.14
CA GLU A 41 9.60 8.17 5.18
C GLU A 41 8.82 8.20 3.88
N MET A 42 7.55 8.64 3.92
CA MET A 42 6.68 8.69 2.74
C MET A 42 6.47 10.12 2.22
N ASN A 43 7.05 11.14 2.87
CA ASN A 43 6.79 12.56 2.61
C ASN A 43 5.30 12.88 2.64
N TYR A 44 4.57 12.24 3.56
CA TYR A 44 3.14 12.46 3.74
C TYR A 44 2.91 13.79 4.46
N THR A 45 2.01 14.61 3.95
CA THR A 45 1.55 15.82 4.63
C THR A 45 0.12 15.60 5.12
N PRO A 46 -0.10 15.48 6.44
CA PRO A 46 -1.44 15.37 7.00
C PRO A 46 -2.31 16.55 6.57
N ALA A 47 -3.57 16.27 6.25
CA ALA A 47 -4.50 17.35 5.91
C ALA A 47 -4.79 18.21 7.16
N VAL A 48 -4.80 19.54 6.98
CA VAL A 48 -5.13 20.50 8.05
C VAL A 48 -6.59 20.37 8.51
N LYS A 49 -7.46 19.88 7.63
CA LYS A 49 -8.88 19.59 7.93
C LYS A 49 -9.14 18.11 7.69
N THR A 50 -9.88 17.48 8.61
CA THR A 50 -10.39 16.12 8.43
C THR A 50 -11.26 16.08 7.17
N ALA A 51 -11.00 15.10 6.31
CA ALA A 51 -11.76 14.90 5.07
C ALA A 51 -13.23 14.62 5.37
N SER A 52 -14.15 15.21 4.59
CA SER A 52 -15.57 14.92 4.72
C SER A 52 -15.89 13.51 4.21
N GLN A 53 -17.05 12.96 4.56
CA GLN A 53 -17.48 11.65 4.06
C GLN A 53 -17.51 11.60 2.53
N SER A 54 -17.97 12.67 1.88
CA SER A 54 -17.97 12.80 0.41
C SER A 54 -16.55 12.77 -0.17
N ASP A 55 -15.57 13.37 0.53
CA ASP A 55 -14.17 13.32 0.08
C ASP A 55 -13.58 11.91 0.22
N LEU A 56 -13.94 11.18 1.28
CA LEU A 56 -13.53 9.79 1.47
C LEU A 56 -14.08 8.88 0.38
N GLU A 57 -15.34 9.07 -0.03
CA GLU A 57 -15.92 8.33 -1.17
C GLU A 57 -15.17 8.62 -2.47
N LYS A 58 -14.85 9.89 -2.75
CA LYS A 58 -14.03 10.26 -3.91
C LYS A 58 -12.63 9.64 -3.84
N TYR A 59 -12.02 9.53 -2.66
CA TYR A 59 -10.73 8.88 -2.50
C TYR A 59 -10.84 7.38 -2.80
N ARG A 60 -11.86 6.70 -2.26
CA ARG A 60 -12.11 5.28 -2.52
C ARG A 60 -12.37 4.96 -3.99
N MET A 61 -13.13 5.80 -4.69
CA MET A 61 -13.35 5.65 -6.14
C MET A 61 -12.07 5.76 -6.97
N LYS A 62 -11.03 6.41 -6.42
CA LYS A 62 -9.72 6.57 -7.07
C LYS A 62 -8.67 5.57 -6.55
N LEU A 63 -9.07 4.58 -5.75
CA LEU A 63 -8.20 3.46 -5.36
C LEU A 63 -8.18 2.40 -6.47
N PRO A 64 -7.07 1.66 -6.62
CA PRO A 64 -6.95 0.66 -7.66
C PRO A 64 -7.98 -0.45 -7.46
N GLN A 65 -8.57 -0.90 -8.57
CA GLN A 65 -9.55 -1.98 -8.57
C GLN A 65 -8.94 -3.31 -9.02
N GLU A 66 -7.95 -3.25 -9.91
CA GLU A 66 -7.29 -4.42 -10.46
C GLU A 66 -6.31 -5.03 -9.46
N ALA A 67 -6.24 -6.36 -9.42
CA ALA A 67 -5.36 -7.10 -8.51
C ALA A 67 -3.89 -6.69 -8.69
N ARG A 68 -3.45 -6.47 -9.94
CA ARG A 68 -2.09 -6.04 -10.25
C ARG A 68 -1.79 -4.66 -9.69
N GLU A 69 -2.64 -3.67 -9.93
CA GLU A 69 -2.43 -2.32 -9.40
C GLU A 69 -2.48 -2.28 -7.87
N LYS A 70 -3.40 -3.04 -7.25
CA LYS A 70 -3.43 -3.23 -5.79
C LYS A 70 -2.09 -3.78 -5.31
N PHE A 71 -1.56 -4.80 -5.99
CA PHE A 71 -0.27 -5.39 -5.65
C PHE A 71 0.86 -4.38 -5.75
N SER A 72 0.93 -3.62 -6.85
CA SER A 72 1.95 -2.58 -7.06
C SER A 72 1.93 -1.54 -5.94
N VAL A 73 0.75 -1.13 -5.48
CA VAL A 73 0.61 -0.21 -4.34
C VAL A 73 1.16 -0.81 -3.05
N VAL A 74 0.82 -2.07 -2.73
CA VAL A 74 1.33 -2.71 -1.52
C VAL A 74 2.83 -2.96 -1.61
N PHE A 75 3.33 -3.44 -2.75
CA PHE A 75 4.76 -3.63 -3.01
C PHE A 75 5.53 -2.32 -2.83
N TYR A 76 5.05 -1.24 -3.44
CA TYR A 76 5.65 0.10 -3.29
C TYR A 76 5.72 0.52 -1.81
N LEU A 77 4.63 0.34 -1.07
CA LEU A 77 4.53 0.73 0.33
C LEU A 77 5.47 -0.08 1.23
N VAL A 78 5.52 -1.40 1.07
CA VAL A 78 6.43 -2.28 1.81
C VAL A 78 7.89 -1.94 1.47
N ASN A 79 8.21 -1.82 0.18
CA ASN A 79 9.57 -1.54 -0.27
C ASN A 79 10.08 -0.18 0.22
N LYS A 80 9.21 0.85 0.28
CA LYS A 80 9.59 2.18 0.76
C LYS A 80 9.84 2.24 2.26
N LEU A 81 9.11 1.47 3.05
CA LEU A 81 9.22 1.46 4.50
C LEU A 81 10.27 0.47 5.01
N MET A 82 10.73 -0.45 4.15
CA MET A 82 11.88 -1.30 4.45
C MET A 82 13.17 -0.46 4.49
N MET A 83 13.95 -0.65 5.55
CA MET A 83 15.28 -0.06 5.71
C MET A 83 16.30 -1.17 5.95
N ASN A 84 17.39 -1.17 5.18
CA ASN A 84 18.46 -2.17 5.29
C ASN A 84 17.96 -3.63 5.26
N GLY A 85 16.93 -3.91 4.45
CA GLY A 85 16.36 -5.26 4.33
C GLY A 85 15.46 -5.69 5.49
N ALA A 86 15.11 -4.79 6.42
CA ALA A 86 14.22 -5.05 7.54
C ALA A 86 13.00 -4.11 7.53
N LEU A 87 11.88 -4.62 8.04
CA LEU A 87 10.65 -3.88 8.31
C LEU A 87 10.33 -4.07 9.79
N SER A 88 10.27 -2.98 10.55
CA SER A 88 9.91 -3.06 11.97
C SER A 88 8.43 -3.37 12.15
N ASP A 89 8.08 -4.01 13.26
CA ASP A 89 6.70 -4.41 13.57
C ASP A 89 5.72 -3.22 13.51
N LYS A 90 6.15 -2.04 13.97
CA LYS A 90 5.37 -0.81 13.89
C LYS A 90 5.05 -0.42 12.43
N LYS A 91 6.03 -0.50 11.53
CA LYS A 91 5.83 -0.23 10.10
C LYS A 91 4.96 -1.30 9.45
N GLU A 92 5.09 -2.54 9.90
CA GLU A 92 4.24 -3.63 9.43
C GLU A 92 2.76 -3.39 9.78
N VAL A 93 2.47 -3.01 11.02
CA VAL A 93 1.11 -2.64 11.48
C VAL A 93 0.58 -1.43 10.72
N LEU A 94 1.40 -0.40 10.52
CA LEU A 94 1.05 0.77 9.71
C LEU A 94 0.63 0.38 8.29
N ILE A 95 1.40 -0.47 7.63
CA ILE A 95 1.10 -0.96 6.27
C ILE A 95 -0.23 -1.72 6.27
N GLN A 96 -0.42 -2.64 7.22
CA GLN A 96 -1.66 -3.41 7.34
C GLN A 96 -2.87 -2.49 7.48
N LYS A 97 -2.80 -1.46 8.35
CA LYS A 97 -3.87 -0.47 8.52
C LYS A 97 -4.20 0.28 7.23
N MET A 98 -3.18 0.63 6.44
CA MET A 98 -3.38 1.33 5.17
C MET A 98 -4.04 0.45 4.11
N ILE A 99 -3.57 -0.79 3.95
CA ILE A 99 -4.01 -1.66 2.86
C ILE A 99 -5.39 -2.29 3.09
N LEU A 100 -5.94 -2.21 4.31
CA LEU A 100 -7.35 -2.50 4.55
C LEU A 100 -8.27 -1.61 3.68
N GLY A 101 -7.83 -0.42 3.30
CA GLY A 101 -8.54 0.45 2.36
C GLY A 101 -8.69 -0.12 0.95
N LEU A 102 -7.95 -1.18 0.59
CA LEU A 102 -8.02 -1.87 -0.71
C LEU A 102 -9.08 -2.99 -0.75
N GLU A 103 -9.97 -3.03 0.24
CA GLU A 103 -11.00 -4.08 0.43
C GLU A 103 -10.40 -5.47 0.65
N LEU A 104 -9.25 -5.53 1.32
CA LEU A 104 -8.62 -6.78 1.71
C LEU A 104 -9.08 -7.20 3.10
N SER A 105 -9.33 -8.49 3.29
CA SER A 105 -9.49 -9.04 4.63
C SER A 105 -8.19 -8.85 5.42
N ARG A 106 -8.31 -8.77 6.74
CA ARG A 106 -7.16 -8.58 7.63
C ARG A 106 -6.13 -9.70 7.47
N GLU A 107 -6.59 -10.93 7.32
CA GLU A 107 -5.75 -12.11 7.14
C GLU A 107 -4.92 -11.99 5.84
N LYS A 108 -5.56 -11.60 4.73
CA LYS A 108 -4.88 -11.41 3.45
C LYS A 108 -3.89 -10.25 3.49
N ALA A 109 -4.23 -9.18 4.22
CA ALA A 109 -3.33 -8.05 4.42
C ALA A 109 -2.05 -8.47 5.18
N ILE A 110 -2.18 -9.25 6.25
CA ILE A 110 -1.04 -9.78 7.02
C ILE A 110 -0.17 -10.70 6.15
N GLU A 111 -0.81 -11.63 5.43
CA GLU A 111 -0.12 -12.59 4.56
C GLU A 111 0.65 -11.87 3.44
N LEU A 112 0.01 -10.92 2.75
CA LEU A 112 0.62 -10.16 1.67
C LEU A 112 1.82 -9.35 2.14
N VAL A 113 1.72 -8.67 3.29
CA VAL A 113 2.84 -7.88 3.84
C VAL A 113 4.00 -8.78 4.24
N SER A 114 3.71 -9.90 4.92
CA SER A 114 4.73 -10.87 5.33
C SER A 114 5.47 -11.45 4.13
N PHE A 115 4.72 -11.80 3.08
CA PHE A 115 5.28 -12.33 1.83
C PHE A 115 6.15 -11.31 1.11
N LEU A 116 5.66 -10.08 0.95
CA LEU A 116 6.40 -9.01 0.28
C LEU A 116 7.69 -8.64 1.02
N LYS A 117 7.63 -8.56 2.35
CA LYS A 117 8.80 -8.36 3.21
C LYS A 117 9.89 -9.41 2.96
N MET A 118 9.51 -10.69 2.84
CA MET A 118 10.45 -11.76 2.54
C MET A 118 11.01 -11.67 1.12
N ASN A 119 10.15 -11.40 0.13
CA ASN A 119 10.55 -11.33 -1.27
C ASN A 119 11.49 -10.16 -1.56
N ILE A 120 11.18 -8.98 -1.04
CA ILE A 120 12.02 -7.79 -1.19
C ILE A 120 13.37 -8.01 -0.51
N ARG A 121 13.38 -8.63 0.69
CA ARG A 121 14.63 -9.03 1.36
C ARG A 121 15.47 -9.99 0.51
N ASN A 122 14.83 -10.87 -0.25
CA ASN A 122 15.49 -11.82 -1.14
C ASN A 122 15.83 -11.23 -2.53
N GLY A 123 15.59 -9.93 -2.75
CA GLY A 123 15.89 -9.24 -4.01
C GLY A 123 14.94 -9.58 -5.17
N LEU A 124 13.76 -10.13 -4.89
CA LEU A 124 12.77 -10.43 -5.91
C LEU A 124 12.10 -9.16 -6.42
N SER A 125 11.85 -9.11 -7.73
CA SER A 125 11.15 -7.99 -8.35
C SER A 125 9.66 -7.98 -7.99
N GLU A 126 8.99 -6.86 -8.27
CA GLU A 126 7.53 -6.76 -8.16
C GLU A 126 6.82 -7.79 -9.05
N GLU A 127 7.32 -7.97 -10.28
CA GLU A 127 6.75 -8.92 -11.23
C GLU A 127 6.86 -10.36 -10.75
N ASP A 128 8.06 -10.76 -10.28
CA ASP A 128 8.28 -12.10 -9.71
C ASP A 128 7.40 -12.33 -8.48
N SER A 129 7.25 -11.30 -7.65
CA SER A 129 6.44 -11.37 -6.44
C SER A 129 4.95 -11.49 -6.78
N PHE A 130 4.47 -10.76 -7.79
CA PHE A 130 3.09 -10.85 -8.26
C PHE A 130 2.79 -12.22 -8.87
N ASN A 131 3.68 -12.77 -9.69
CA ASN A 131 3.48 -14.08 -10.30
C ASN A 131 3.34 -15.20 -9.25
N ARG A 132 3.89 -15.00 -8.05
CA ARG A 132 3.82 -15.95 -6.94
C ARG A 132 2.60 -15.77 -6.03
N LEU A 133 2.06 -14.56 -5.88
CA LEU A 133 1.06 -14.25 -4.86
C LEU A 133 -0.06 -13.27 -5.29
N GLY A 134 -0.05 -12.84 -6.54
CA GLY A 134 -1.03 -11.91 -7.11
C GLY A 134 -2.46 -12.45 -7.02
N TYR A 135 -2.63 -13.77 -6.99
CA TYR A 135 -3.92 -14.44 -6.83
C TYR A 135 -4.63 -14.11 -5.49
N LEU A 136 -3.92 -13.72 -4.43
CA LEU A 136 -4.56 -13.34 -3.16
C LEU A 136 -5.43 -12.08 -3.31
N LEU A 137 -5.08 -11.24 -4.28
CA LEU A 137 -5.73 -9.97 -4.60
C LEU A 137 -6.80 -10.12 -5.69
N GLU A 138 -6.86 -11.27 -6.37
CA GLU A 138 -7.96 -11.58 -7.25
C GLU A 138 -9.22 -11.78 -6.40
N ARG A 139 -10.31 -11.08 -6.74
CA ARG A 139 -11.63 -11.43 -6.21
C ARG A 139 -11.87 -12.88 -6.61
N ALA A 140 -12.01 -13.78 -5.64
CA ALA A 140 -12.38 -15.16 -5.91
C ALA A 140 -13.61 -15.15 -6.83
N LYS A 141 -13.42 -15.55 -8.08
CA LYS A 141 -14.50 -15.66 -9.08
C LYS A 141 -15.40 -16.88 -8.84
N TYR A 142 -15.32 -17.48 -7.65
CA TYR A 142 -16.06 -18.67 -7.27
C TYR A 142 -16.65 -18.43 -5.88
N ALA A 143 -17.86 -17.88 -5.88
CA ALA A 143 -18.89 -18.15 -4.89
C ALA A 143 -19.98 -18.94 -5.60
#